data_AF-A0A0B0INA2-F1
#
_entry.id   AF-A0A0B0INA2-F1
#
_cell.length_a   1.000
_cell.length_b   1.000
_cell.length_c   1.000
_cell.angle_alpha   90.00
_cell.angle_beta   90.00
_cell.angle_gamma   90.00
#
_symmetry.space_group_name_H-M   'P 1'
#
loop_
_entity.id
_entity.type
_entity.pdbx_description
1 polymer ?
#
loop_
_entity_poly.entity_id
_entity_poly.type
_entity_poly.pdbx_seq_one_letter_code
_entity_poly.pdbx_strand_id
1 'polypeptide(L)'
;MDYRLDIDTLKELIKNQHKTGEINSVLPFAANEAKILLKGEFKTVLGEFTRQVSKQALENENDPLLIKEPTASYGGDEGSIIKKMTSNVKFQSEDDRHDLERLLQTLLFTNEKDIKAIKAIHPHIFMYYPLSEKKKGNLEKKVGTFLKDVLVGDNASEVSAVFNKDESEDILVSLILDHLNFLKEANQKKYYQALLPSVKNLFMKDFLLISKHKDFFIDHLQTLLNHYYFVYVSQLAFKFNLFNNADYSVVNPLYYTLEWESLNKRRKAFSDPLSFKGLRDRAEHVFPHMYTQAYYSHIMVNKDKKFMTYSELDELLNSCSEEERKKFIHDANIWIKYYADTKEIPLTHIAETHSEAFTMLYQLLKKGMSSEVCKNYGRLIEDAASGEFLKFRGSLGYTLNINQDFLLMITALAVGEERILLKQLFEEFNKRGITLDLNSQKEVVELLDNLNFIEKKSDSGDAQYVKPIL
;
A
#
# COMPACT_ATOMS: atom_id res chain seq x y z
N MET A 1 -2.92 -12.58 -34.91
CA MET A 1 -2.48 -13.06 -33.58
C MET A 1 -3.50 -14.09 -33.12
N ASP A 2 -3.19 -15.00 -32.20
CA ASP A 2 -4.19 -16.00 -31.77
C ASP A 2 -5.01 -15.48 -30.58
N TYR A 3 -6.27 -15.11 -30.82
CA TYR A 3 -7.18 -14.56 -29.81
C TYR A 3 -8.03 -15.64 -29.12
N ARG A 4 -7.73 -16.92 -29.34
CA ARG A 4 -8.39 -18.02 -28.63
C ARG A 4 -8.03 -18.07 -27.15
N LEU A 5 -8.92 -18.63 -26.34
CA LEU A 5 -8.62 -18.92 -24.94
C LEU A 5 -7.95 -20.29 -24.79
N ASP A 6 -6.98 -20.38 -23.89
CA ASP A 6 -6.37 -21.66 -23.50
C ASP A 6 -7.29 -22.46 -22.55
N ILE A 7 -8.32 -23.06 -23.13
CA ILE A 7 -9.35 -23.80 -22.41
C ILE A 7 -8.77 -25.00 -21.65
N ASP A 8 -7.76 -25.67 -22.19
CA ASP A 8 -7.17 -26.85 -21.55
C ASP A 8 -6.43 -26.46 -20.27
N THR A 9 -5.66 -25.37 -20.30
CA THR A 9 -5.07 -24.80 -19.09
C THR A 9 -6.14 -24.42 -18.07
N LEU A 10 -7.23 -23.74 -18.48
CA LEU A 10 -8.31 -23.35 -17.56
C LEU A 10 -9.00 -24.55 -16.89
N LYS A 11 -9.22 -25.65 -17.62
CA LYS A 11 -9.78 -26.90 -17.09
C LYS A 11 -8.88 -27.56 -16.05
N GLU A 12 -7.56 -27.43 -16.17
CA GLU A 12 -6.62 -27.93 -15.16
C GLU A 12 -6.58 -27.03 -13.91
N LEU A 13 -6.74 -25.72 -14.07
CA LEU A 13 -6.72 -24.77 -12.95
C LEU A 13 -7.91 -24.94 -11.99
N ILE A 14 -9.10 -25.28 -12.49
CA ILE A 14 -10.29 -25.45 -11.65
C ILE A 14 -10.25 -26.73 -10.80
N LYS A 15 -9.56 -27.79 -11.24
CA LYS A 15 -9.37 -29.02 -10.46
C LYS A 15 -8.65 -28.77 -9.12
N ASN A 16 -7.87 -27.69 -9.03
CA ASN A 16 -6.98 -27.39 -7.93
C ASN A 16 -7.45 -26.22 -7.02
N GLN A 17 -8.74 -26.15 -6.70
CA GLN A 17 -9.32 -25.16 -5.75
C GLN A 17 -9.17 -23.69 -6.19
N HIS A 18 -9.48 -23.38 -7.46
CA HIS A 18 -9.36 -22.03 -8.06
C HIS A 18 -7.93 -21.49 -7.94
N LYS A 19 -7.12 -21.71 -8.98
CA LYS A 19 -5.80 -21.07 -9.14
C LYS A 19 -5.81 -20.12 -10.34
N THR A 20 -5.05 -19.04 -10.29
CA THR A 20 -4.88 -18.11 -11.42
C THR A 20 -3.86 -18.62 -12.45
N GLY A 21 -3.15 -19.69 -12.16
CA GLY A 21 -2.12 -20.27 -13.03
C GLY A 21 -0.85 -19.43 -13.06
N GLU A 22 -0.23 -19.33 -14.24
CA GLU A 22 1.00 -18.56 -14.46
C GLU A 22 0.78 -17.06 -14.65
N ILE A 23 -0.47 -16.59 -14.56
CA ILE A 23 -0.79 -15.16 -14.74
C ILE A 23 -0.19 -14.35 -13.57
N ASN A 24 0.47 -13.25 -13.91
CA ASN A 24 1.11 -12.36 -12.95
C ASN A 24 0.16 -11.94 -11.81
N SER A 25 0.66 -11.97 -10.58
CA SER A 25 -0.13 -11.60 -9.40
C SER A 25 -0.29 -10.09 -9.31
N VAL A 26 -1.46 -9.61 -8.88
CA VAL A 26 -1.78 -8.17 -8.80
C VAL A 26 -2.11 -7.69 -7.39
N LEU A 27 -2.17 -8.60 -6.43
CA LEU A 27 -2.41 -8.34 -5.00
C LEU A 27 -1.53 -9.27 -4.15
N PRO A 28 -1.07 -8.83 -2.96
CA PRO A 28 -0.09 -9.57 -2.16
C PRO A 28 -0.65 -10.66 -1.27
N PHE A 29 -1.96 -10.80 -1.14
CA PHE A 29 -2.55 -11.61 -0.08
C PHE A 29 -3.44 -12.75 -0.58
N ALA A 30 -3.57 -13.77 0.25
CA ALA A 30 -4.46 -14.90 0.06
C ALA A 30 -5.55 -14.89 1.14
N ALA A 31 -6.76 -15.39 0.82
CA ALA A 31 -7.91 -15.30 1.72
C ALA A 31 -7.68 -15.93 3.11
N ASN A 32 -6.84 -16.95 3.22
CA ASN A 32 -6.53 -17.59 4.51
C ASN A 32 -5.69 -16.68 5.46
N GLU A 33 -5.10 -15.61 4.95
CA GLU A 33 -4.30 -14.63 5.71
C GLU A 33 -5.18 -13.61 6.46
N ALA A 34 -6.51 -13.62 6.26
CA ALA A 34 -7.45 -12.78 7.02
C ALA A 34 -7.44 -13.04 8.54
N LYS A 35 -6.78 -14.12 9.00
CA LYS A 35 -6.58 -14.44 10.42
C LYS A 35 -5.35 -13.75 11.03
N ILE A 36 -4.48 -13.18 10.20
CA ILE A 36 -3.17 -12.61 10.57
C ILE A 36 -2.98 -11.20 9.98
N LEU A 37 -4.05 -10.41 10.02
CA LEU A 37 -4.11 -9.02 9.56
C LEU A 37 -2.97 -8.15 10.12
N LEU A 38 -2.58 -7.12 9.37
CA LEU A 38 -1.58 -6.13 9.79
C LEU A 38 -2.10 -5.28 10.95
N LYS A 39 -3.40 -4.93 10.91
CA LYS A 39 -4.08 -4.12 11.95
C LYS A 39 -3.38 -2.78 12.25
N GLY A 40 -2.83 -2.13 11.23
CA GLY A 40 -2.11 -0.86 11.35
C GLY A 40 -0.63 -0.97 11.74
N GLU A 41 -0.11 -2.16 12.02
CA GLU A 41 1.33 -2.36 12.26
C GLU A 41 2.11 -2.29 10.94
N PHE A 42 2.41 -1.06 10.50
CA PHE A 42 3.06 -0.81 9.21
C PHE A 42 4.58 -0.59 9.31
N LYS A 43 5.12 -0.49 10.53
CA LYS A 43 6.56 -0.35 10.78
C LYS A 43 7.38 -1.49 10.18
N THR A 44 6.92 -2.73 10.32
CA THR A 44 7.57 -3.94 9.79
C THR A 44 7.52 -3.99 8.26
N VAL A 45 6.38 -3.59 7.68
CA VAL A 45 6.19 -3.44 6.23
C VAL A 45 7.14 -2.38 5.66
N LEU A 46 7.31 -1.25 6.35
CA LEU A 46 8.28 -0.21 5.98
C LEU A 46 9.71 -0.77 5.98
N GLY A 47 10.09 -1.54 7.00
CA GLY A 47 11.38 -2.21 7.04
C GLY A 47 11.62 -3.12 5.84
N GLU A 48 10.63 -3.96 5.50
CA GLU A 48 10.74 -4.79 4.30
C GLU A 48 10.80 -3.97 3.02
N PHE A 49 9.92 -2.97 2.87
CA PHE A 49 9.89 -2.10 1.70
C PHE A 49 11.27 -1.45 1.44
N THR A 50 11.87 -0.86 2.47
CA THR A 50 13.18 -0.20 2.38
C THR A 50 14.29 -1.18 1.98
N ARG A 51 14.33 -2.38 2.58
CA ARG A 51 15.27 -3.45 2.18
C ARG A 51 15.05 -3.91 0.75
N GLN A 52 13.80 -4.03 0.31
CA GLN A 52 13.43 -4.46 -1.04
C GLN A 52 13.89 -3.45 -2.11
N VAL A 53 13.72 -2.15 -1.88
CA VAL A 53 14.16 -1.11 -2.82
C VAL A 53 15.69 -0.99 -2.85
N SER A 54 16.36 -1.18 -1.70
CA SER A 54 17.82 -1.12 -1.57
C SER A 54 18.54 -2.43 -1.89
N LYS A 55 17.83 -3.49 -2.31
CA LYS A 55 18.38 -4.84 -2.58
C LYS A 55 19.18 -5.43 -1.42
N GLN A 56 18.69 -5.19 -0.20
CA GLN A 56 19.29 -5.69 1.04
C GLN A 56 18.36 -6.67 1.75
N ALA A 57 18.90 -7.40 2.72
CA ALA A 57 18.18 -8.22 3.68
C ALA A 57 18.87 -8.14 5.04
N LEU A 58 18.10 -8.33 6.12
CA LEU A 58 18.69 -8.50 7.45
C LEU A 58 19.52 -9.77 7.50
N GLU A 59 20.66 -9.70 8.19
CA GLU A 59 21.43 -10.89 8.51
C GLU A 59 20.63 -11.83 9.43
N ASN A 60 19.93 -11.26 10.41
CA ASN A 60 19.08 -11.97 11.38
C ASN A 60 17.81 -11.18 11.70
N GLU A 61 16.64 -11.70 11.30
CA GLU A 61 15.33 -11.08 11.60
C GLU A 61 14.99 -11.07 13.10
N ASN A 62 15.46 -12.05 13.87
CA ASN A 62 15.15 -12.14 15.30
C ASN A 62 16.02 -11.20 16.16
N ASP A 63 17.13 -10.76 15.59
CA ASP A 63 18.11 -9.88 16.21
C ASP A 63 18.75 -8.96 15.15
N PRO A 64 18.03 -7.93 14.68
CA PRO A 64 18.45 -7.09 13.55
C PRO A 64 19.75 -6.31 13.75
N LEU A 65 20.13 -6.13 15.02
CA LEU A 65 21.33 -5.40 15.43
C LEU A 65 22.38 -6.34 16.04
N LEU A 66 22.15 -7.66 16.00
CA LEU A 66 22.99 -8.70 16.61
C LEU A 66 23.40 -8.37 18.07
N ILE A 67 22.44 -7.92 18.89
CA ILE A 67 22.67 -7.47 20.27
C ILE A 67 22.84 -8.66 21.24
N LYS A 68 22.35 -9.86 20.90
CA LYS A 68 22.47 -11.03 21.80
C LYS A 68 23.86 -11.66 21.72
N GLU A 69 24.58 -11.63 22.83
CA GLU A 69 25.74 -12.46 23.13
C GLU A 69 25.37 -13.59 24.13
N PRO A 70 26.15 -14.70 24.18
CA PRO A 70 25.71 -16.02 24.62
C PRO A 70 25.32 -16.07 26.11
N THR A 71 24.41 -17.00 26.40
CA THR A 71 23.82 -17.28 27.71
C THR A 71 24.78 -17.09 28.89
N ALA A 72 24.32 -16.27 29.84
CA ALA A 72 24.95 -15.92 31.09
C ALA A 72 25.66 -17.08 31.81
N SER A 73 26.98 -17.01 31.85
CA SER A 73 27.76 -17.41 33.01
C SER A 73 29.06 -16.62 33.02
N TYR A 74 29.17 -15.71 33.99
CA TYR A 74 30.29 -14.80 34.28
C TYR A 74 30.41 -13.55 33.40
N GLY A 75 30.04 -12.42 34.02
CA GLY A 75 30.50 -11.04 33.80
C GLY A 75 31.04 -10.65 32.43
N GLY A 76 30.26 -9.88 31.69
CA GLY A 76 30.70 -9.26 30.45
C GLY A 76 29.53 -8.57 29.78
N ASP A 77 29.28 -7.34 30.17
CA ASP A 77 28.29 -6.44 29.57
C ASP A 77 28.80 -5.93 28.19
N GLU A 78 29.66 -6.70 27.51
CA GLU A 78 30.52 -6.35 26.36
C GLU A 78 29.84 -6.55 24.98
N GLY A 79 28.66 -7.17 24.95
CA GLY A 79 27.95 -7.51 23.71
C GLY A 79 27.05 -6.42 23.12
N SER A 80 26.79 -5.32 23.85
CA SER A 80 25.80 -4.32 23.40
C SER A 80 26.32 -3.48 22.23
N ILE A 81 25.46 -3.20 21.26
CA ILE A 81 25.79 -2.35 20.10
C ILE A 81 26.24 -0.95 20.53
N ILE A 82 25.69 -0.45 21.64
CA ILE A 82 26.08 0.82 22.26
C ILE A 82 27.54 0.78 22.71
N LYS A 83 27.99 -0.29 23.37
CA LYS A 83 29.40 -0.42 23.77
C LYS A 83 30.34 -0.59 22.59
N LYS A 84 29.90 -1.25 21.52
CA LYS A 84 30.66 -1.31 20.26
C LYS A 84 30.83 0.10 19.68
N MET A 85 29.78 0.91 19.64
CA MET A 85 29.84 2.32 19.20
C MET A 85 30.79 3.15 20.06
N THR A 86 30.76 3.01 21.39
CA THR A 86 31.61 3.80 22.29
C THR A 86 33.05 3.31 22.39
N SER A 87 33.33 2.05 22.04
CA SER A 87 34.69 1.46 22.13
C SER A 87 35.76 2.20 21.30
N ASN A 88 35.35 2.87 20.22
CA ASN A 88 36.23 3.61 19.32
C ASN A 88 36.32 5.12 19.66
N VAL A 89 35.65 5.56 20.73
CA VAL A 89 35.61 6.97 21.16
C VAL A 89 36.61 7.19 22.30
N LYS A 90 37.37 8.29 22.25
CA LYS A 90 38.29 8.67 23.33
C LYS A 90 37.56 9.54 24.34
N PHE A 91 37.59 9.13 25.60
CA PHE A 91 36.96 9.85 26.71
C PHE A 91 38.00 10.42 27.67
N GLN A 92 37.64 11.50 28.38
CA GLN A 92 38.48 12.08 29.43
C GLN A 92 38.27 11.35 30.77
N SER A 93 37.06 10.85 31.00
CA SER A 93 36.67 10.04 32.15
C SER A 93 35.73 8.89 31.75
N GLU A 94 35.59 7.88 32.62
CA GLU A 94 34.57 6.84 32.43
C GLU A 94 33.14 7.40 32.59
N ASP A 95 32.95 8.47 33.35
CA ASP A 95 31.65 9.14 33.49
C ASP A 95 31.18 9.70 32.13
N ASP A 96 32.08 10.33 31.34
CA ASP A 96 31.77 10.81 29.99
C ASP A 96 31.33 9.68 29.05
N ARG A 97 31.94 8.50 29.21
CA ARG A 97 31.56 7.31 28.46
C ARG A 97 30.15 6.86 28.82
N HIS A 98 29.86 6.75 30.11
CA HIS A 98 28.52 6.36 30.57
C HIS A 98 27.44 7.34 30.13
N ASP A 99 27.74 8.65 30.13
CA ASP A 99 26.83 9.67 29.62
C ASP A 99 26.54 9.51 28.12
N LEU A 100 27.56 9.24 27.29
CA LEU A 100 27.37 8.96 25.87
C LEU A 100 26.58 7.66 25.64
N GLU A 101 26.88 6.59 26.38
CA GLU A 101 26.15 5.33 26.28
C GLU A 101 24.66 5.52 26.58
N ARG A 102 24.34 6.31 27.62
CA ARG A 102 22.96 6.66 27.98
C ARG A 102 22.28 7.51 26.93
N LEU A 103 23.00 8.46 26.33
CA LEU A 103 22.48 9.30 25.25
C LEU A 103 22.13 8.44 24.02
N LEU A 104 23.06 7.59 23.57
CA LEU A 104 22.85 6.70 22.43
C LEU A 104 21.68 5.73 22.68
N GLN A 105 21.56 5.20 23.91
CA GLN A 105 20.44 4.36 24.29
C GLN A 105 19.09 5.10 24.12
N THR A 106 19.03 6.36 24.56
CA THR A 106 17.82 7.20 24.48
C THR A 106 17.50 7.61 23.04
N LEU A 107 18.52 7.87 22.22
CA LEU A 107 18.34 8.27 20.82
C LEU A 107 17.89 7.09 19.95
N LEU A 108 18.49 5.92 20.14
CA LEU A 108 18.27 4.75 19.30
C LEU A 108 17.09 3.90 19.72
N PHE A 109 16.75 3.84 21.01
CA PHE A 109 15.73 2.91 21.49
C PHE A 109 14.58 3.64 22.16
N THR A 110 13.36 3.33 21.74
CA THR A 110 12.14 3.94 22.29
C THR A 110 11.88 3.51 23.75
N ASN A 111 12.42 2.37 24.17
CA ASN A 111 12.34 1.85 25.53
C ASN A 111 13.65 1.12 25.87
N GLU A 112 14.25 1.43 27.02
CA GLU A 112 15.47 0.77 27.53
C GLU A 112 15.31 -0.76 27.64
N LYS A 113 14.07 -1.25 27.81
CA LYS A 113 13.76 -2.69 27.91
C LYS A 113 13.46 -3.36 26.57
N ASP A 114 13.19 -2.59 25.52
CA ASP A 114 12.85 -3.12 24.19
C ASP A 114 13.88 -2.68 23.15
N ILE A 115 15.07 -3.27 23.26
CA ILE A 115 16.21 -3.04 22.37
C ILE A 115 15.91 -3.48 20.91
N LYS A 116 14.75 -4.10 20.65
CA LYS A 116 14.29 -4.44 19.30
C LYS A 116 13.58 -3.27 18.60
N ALA A 117 13.14 -2.26 19.35
CA ALA A 117 12.43 -1.11 18.82
C ALA A 117 13.39 0.06 18.56
N ILE A 118 14.20 -0.06 17.50
CA ILE A 118 15.04 1.05 17.05
C ILE A 118 14.16 2.22 16.57
N LYS A 119 14.56 3.45 16.92
CA LYS A 119 13.99 4.72 16.49
C LYS A 119 14.79 5.22 15.30
N ALA A 120 14.11 5.54 14.20
CA ALA A 120 14.76 6.16 13.07
C ALA A 120 15.15 7.60 13.40
N ILE A 121 16.46 7.89 13.34
CA ILE A 121 17.05 9.24 13.32
C ILE A 121 17.71 9.54 11.96
N HIS A 122 17.69 8.55 11.07
CA HIS A 122 18.20 8.61 9.72
C HIS A 122 17.41 7.62 8.84
N PRO A 123 17.09 7.92 7.57
CA PRO A 123 16.38 7.01 6.67
C PRO A 123 16.94 5.58 6.62
N HIS A 124 18.27 5.44 6.58
CA HIS A 124 18.96 4.14 6.57
C HIS A 124 18.50 3.18 7.69
N ILE A 125 18.10 3.73 8.85
CA ILE A 125 17.72 2.95 10.03
C ILE A 125 16.42 2.15 9.80
N PHE A 126 15.56 2.59 8.88
CA PHE A 126 14.33 1.86 8.57
C PHE A 126 14.58 0.41 8.12
N MET A 127 15.73 0.14 7.47
CA MET A 127 16.10 -1.21 7.02
C MET A 127 16.30 -2.21 8.18
N TYR A 128 16.47 -1.70 9.41
CA TYR A 128 16.64 -2.49 10.63
C TYR A 128 15.32 -2.81 11.34
N TYR A 129 14.16 -2.42 10.79
CA TYR A 129 12.86 -2.84 11.32
C TYR A 129 12.56 -4.28 10.91
N PRO A 130 12.58 -5.25 11.84
CA PRO A 130 12.42 -6.67 11.50
C PRO A 130 11.00 -7.01 11.06
N LEU A 131 10.87 -8.14 10.39
CA LEU A 131 9.58 -8.79 10.21
C LEU A 131 9.09 -9.40 11.54
N SER A 132 7.78 -9.45 11.70
CA SER A 132 7.13 -10.18 12.79
C SER A 132 7.41 -11.68 12.69
N GLU A 133 7.38 -12.37 13.83
CA GLU A 133 7.55 -13.82 13.85
C GLU A 133 6.41 -14.58 13.12
N LYS A 134 6.71 -15.80 12.68
CA LYS A 134 5.74 -16.79 12.16
C LYS A 134 5.01 -16.28 10.90
N LYS A 135 3.71 -16.54 10.81
CA LYS A 135 2.92 -16.31 9.59
C LYS A 135 2.70 -14.81 9.30
N LYS A 136 2.69 -13.95 10.33
CA LYS A 136 2.49 -12.50 10.15
C LYS A 136 3.63 -11.89 9.35
N GLY A 137 4.88 -12.27 9.64
CA GLY A 137 6.06 -11.87 8.86
C GLY A 137 5.98 -12.20 7.37
N ASN A 138 5.33 -13.30 7.00
CA ASN A 138 5.13 -13.62 5.58
C ASN A 138 4.16 -12.65 4.90
N LEU A 139 3.08 -12.23 5.57
CA LEU A 139 2.16 -11.25 5.02
C LEU A 139 2.85 -9.89 4.87
N GLU A 140 3.55 -9.44 5.92
CA GLU A 140 4.34 -8.20 5.91
C GLU A 140 5.37 -8.20 4.77
N LYS A 141 6.06 -9.33 4.58
CA LYS A 141 7.01 -9.52 3.48
C LYS A 141 6.36 -9.35 2.11
N LYS A 142 5.20 -9.99 1.90
CA LYS A 142 4.46 -9.90 0.65
C LYS A 142 3.98 -8.48 0.39
N VAL A 143 3.49 -7.78 1.40
CA VAL A 143 3.01 -6.39 1.30
C VAL A 143 4.18 -5.44 0.99
N GLY A 144 5.32 -5.55 1.69
CA GLY A 144 6.51 -4.74 1.40
C GLY A 144 7.04 -4.95 -0.02
N THR A 145 7.10 -6.22 -0.46
CA THR A 145 7.47 -6.58 -1.84
C THR A 145 6.49 -6.02 -2.86
N PHE A 146 5.19 -6.10 -2.58
CA PHE A 146 4.13 -5.55 -3.42
C PHE A 146 4.24 -4.05 -3.59
N LEU A 147 4.47 -3.30 -2.50
CA LEU A 147 4.64 -1.86 -2.55
C LEU A 147 5.86 -1.46 -3.37
N LYS A 148 6.98 -2.17 -3.22
CA LYS A 148 8.15 -1.98 -4.08
C LYS A 148 7.79 -2.20 -5.55
N ASP A 149 7.09 -3.29 -5.88
CA ASP A 149 6.77 -3.62 -7.27
C ASP A 149 5.78 -2.64 -7.91
N VAL A 150 4.77 -2.18 -7.17
CA VAL A 150 3.67 -1.39 -7.73
C VAL A 150 3.81 0.12 -7.59
N LEU A 151 4.48 0.61 -6.54
CA LEU A 151 4.67 2.05 -6.30
C LEU A 151 6.03 2.57 -6.78
N VAL A 152 7.05 1.71 -6.85
CA VAL A 152 8.40 2.09 -7.26
C VAL A 152 8.75 1.49 -8.63
N GLY A 153 8.64 0.16 -8.75
CA GLY A 153 9.00 -0.56 -9.97
C GLY A 153 10.43 -0.26 -10.40
N ASP A 154 10.59 0.23 -11.62
CA ASP A 154 11.91 0.46 -12.22
C ASP A 154 12.68 1.67 -11.63
N ASN A 155 12.02 2.49 -10.79
CA ASN A 155 12.65 3.65 -10.12
C ASN A 155 13.37 3.26 -8.81
N ALA A 156 13.66 1.97 -8.60
CA ALA A 156 14.22 1.47 -7.35
C ALA A 156 15.56 2.11 -6.96
N SER A 157 16.39 2.47 -7.95
CA SER A 157 17.68 3.14 -7.69
C SER A 157 17.51 4.55 -7.10
N GLU A 158 16.53 5.30 -7.58
CA GLU A 158 16.23 6.66 -7.09
C GLU A 158 15.72 6.61 -5.65
N VAL A 159 14.82 5.67 -5.37
CA VAL A 159 14.29 5.45 -4.01
C VAL A 159 15.38 4.91 -3.07
N SER A 160 16.22 3.97 -3.53
CA SER A 160 17.31 3.42 -2.74
C SER A 160 18.30 4.48 -2.30
N ALA A 161 18.56 5.52 -3.11
CA ALA A 161 19.54 6.55 -2.80
C ALA A 161 19.20 7.30 -1.51
N VAL A 162 17.92 7.51 -1.22
CA VAL A 162 17.43 8.17 0.00
C VAL A 162 17.79 7.40 1.28
N PHE A 163 18.04 6.09 1.18
CA PHE A 163 18.37 5.23 2.31
C PHE A 163 19.87 4.96 2.45
N ASN A 164 20.72 5.54 1.59
CA ASN A 164 22.16 5.37 1.68
C ASN A 164 22.71 6.05 2.95
N LYS A 165 23.87 5.57 3.41
CA LYS A 165 24.64 6.28 4.45
C LYS A 165 25.38 7.42 3.76
N ASP A 166 24.73 8.55 3.60
CA ASP A 166 25.43 9.76 3.15
C ASP A 166 26.22 10.35 4.32
N GLU A 167 27.24 11.17 4.04
CA GLU A 167 27.99 11.89 5.07
C GLU A 167 27.02 12.83 5.82
N SER A 168 26.53 12.36 6.97
CA SER A 168 25.74 13.20 7.87
C SER A 168 26.65 14.25 8.49
N GLU A 169 26.23 15.51 8.48
CA GLU A 169 26.91 16.59 9.22
C GLU A 169 26.93 16.30 10.74
N ASP A 170 25.97 15.52 11.24
CA ASP A 170 25.88 15.11 12.64
C ASP A 170 26.81 13.92 12.93
N ILE A 171 27.83 14.17 13.76
CA ILE A 171 28.84 13.21 14.21
C ILE A 171 28.22 12.02 14.96
N LEU A 172 27.16 12.24 15.76
CA LEU A 172 26.49 11.17 16.51
C LEU A 172 25.74 10.25 15.56
N VAL A 173 25.06 10.81 14.56
CA VAL A 173 24.38 10.03 13.52
C VAL A 173 25.41 9.22 12.72
N SER A 174 26.53 9.84 12.32
CA SER A 174 27.61 9.15 11.61
C SER A 174 28.20 8.00 12.44
N LEU A 175 28.49 8.24 13.72
CA LEU A 175 28.94 7.20 14.65
C LEU A 175 27.97 6.01 14.70
N ILE A 176 26.67 6.29 14.76
CA ILE A 176 25.64 5.25 14.77
C ILE A 176 25.65 4.47 13.45
N LEU A 177 25.58 5.18 12.31
CA LEU A 177 25.48 4.57 10.99
C LEU A 177 26.70 3.71 10.67
N ASP A 178 27.89 4.11 11.06
CA ASP A 178 29.13 3.36 10.83
C ASP A 178 29.14 1.99 11.51
N HIS A 179 28.41 1.85 12.62
CA HIS A 179 28.29 0.60 13.36
C HIS A 179 27.06 -0.25 12.97
N LEU A 180 26.18 0.27 12.10
CA LEU A 180 25.04 -0.45 11.55
C LEU A 180 25.42 -1.15 10.23
N ASN A 181 26.04 -2.34 10.33
CA ASN A 181 26.51 -3.11 9.16
C ASN A 181 25.89 -4.53 9.05
N PHE A 182 24.72 -4.74 9.65
CA PHE A 182 24.08 -6.07 9.76
C PHE A 182 23.10 -6.37 8.62
N LEU A 183 23.44 -5.88 7.43
CA LEU A 183 22.67 -6.03 6.20
C LEU A 183 23.52 -6.76 5.17
N LYS A 184 22.90 -7.71 4.46
CA LYS A 184 23.51 -8.46 3.36
C LYS A 184 22.82 -8.15 2.04
N GLU A 185 23.55 -8.29 0.95
CA GLU A 185 22.96 -8.20 -0.39
C GLU A 185 21.89 -9.28 -0.60
N ALA A 186 20.82 -8.90 -1.28
CA ALA A 186 19.71 -9.80 -1.58
C ALA A 186 19.28 -9.65 -3.04
N ASN A 187 19.11 -10.80 -3.71
CA ASN A 187 18.51 -10.83 -5.04
C ASN A 187 17.01 -10.57 -4.92
N GLN A 188 16.57 -9.45 -5.49
CA GLN A 188 15.15 -9.10 -5.53
C GLN A 188 14.54 -9.46 -6.87
N LYS A 189 13.42 -10.18 -6.83
CA LYS A 189 12.60 -10.49 -7.99
C LYS A 189 11.36 -9.59 -7.99
N LYS A 190 10.82 -9.34 -9.18
CA LYS A 190 9.51 -8.74 -9.37
C LYS A 190 8.47 -9.85 -9.30
N TYR A 191 7.49 -9.70 -8.41
CA TYR A 191 6.43 -10.68 -8.15
C TYR A 191 5.05 -10.16 -8.53
N TYR A 192 4.85 -8.84 -8.44
CA TYR A 192 3.55 -8.22 -8.65
C TYR A 192 3.53 -7.30 -9.85
N GLN A 193 2.44 -7.37 -10.62
CA GLN A 193 2.19 -6.49 -11.75
C GLN A 193 1.51 -5.20 -11.28
N ALA A 194 2.09 -4.06 -11.64
CA ALA A 194 1.47 -2.76 -11.43
C ALA A 194 0.32 -2.53 -12.43
N LEU A 195 -0.81 -2.04 -11.93
CA LEU A 195 -2.02 -1.74 -12.70
C LEU A 195 -2.45 -0.27 -12.62
N LEU A 196 -1.92 0.49 -11.65
CA LEU A 196 -2.35 1.87 -11.38
C LEU A 196 -1.17 2.85 -11.55
N PRO A 197 -0.82 3.21 -12.80
CA PRO A 197 0.30 4.11 -13.07
C PRO A 197 0.10 5.50 -12.46
N SER A 198 -1.14 5.99 -12.36
CA SER A 198 -1.46 7.27 -11.72
C SER A 198 -1.08 7.29 -10.23
N VAL A 199 -1.39 6.22 -9.49
CA VAL A 199 -1.02 6.07 -8.08
C VAL A 199 0.49 5.93 -7.92
N LYS A 200 1.15 5.13 -8.79
CA LYS A 200 2.62 5.00 -8.83
C LYS A 200 3.30 6.37 -8.98
N ASN A 201 2.89 7.13 -10.00
CA ASN A 201 3.51 8.41 -10.32
C ASN A 201 3.33 9.43 -9.19
N LEU A 202 2.15 9.44 -8.56
CA LEU A 202 1.88 10.35 -7.44
C LEU A 202 2.67 9.97 -6.19
N PHE A 203 2.79 8.67 -5.88
CA PHE A 203 3.65 8.20 -4.80
C PHE A 203 5.10 8.61 -5.02
N MET A 204 5.64 8.42 -6.23
CA MET A 204 7.03 8.80 -6.54
C MET A 204 7.25 10.30 -6.36
N LYS A 205 6.32 11.13 -6.85
CA LYS A 205 6.38 12.59 -6.64
C LYS A 205 6.40 12.94 -5.15
N ASP A 206 5.48 12.37 -4.38
CA ASP A 206 5.34 12.66 -2.96
C ASP A 206 6.54 12.16 -2.14
N PHE A 207 7.02 10.96 -2.43
CA PHE A 207 8.19 10.36 -1.79
C PHE A 207 9.44 11.23 -2.00
N LEU A 208 9.70 11.65 -3.25
CA LEU A 208 10.85 12.49 -3.59
C LEU A 208 10.74 13.91 -3.02
N LEU A 209 9.51 14.43 -2.88
CA LEU A 209 9.29 15.71 -2.22
C LEU A 209 9.69 15.61 -0.75
N ILE A 210 9.13 14.65 -0.01
CA ILE A 210 9.39 14.55 1.43
C ILE A 210 10.82 14.11 1.73
N SER A 211 11.47 13.34 0.85
CA SER A 211 12.87 12.91 1.06
C SER A 211 13.87 14.07 1.10
N LYS A 212 13.49 15.27 0.60
CA LYS A 212 14.32 16.47 0.72
C LYS A 212 14.29 17.09 2.13
N HIS A 213 13.33 16.70 2.97
CA HIS A 213 13.11 17.26 4.31
C HIS A 213 13.28 16.14 5.35
N LYS A 214 14.51 15.93 5.85
CA LYS A 214 14.92 14.75 6.64
C LYS A 214 13.98 14.43 7.82
N ASP A 215 13.68 15.40 8.67
CA ASP A 215 12.86 15.17 9.86
C ASP A 215 11.42 14.80 9.47
N PHE A 216 10.84 15.57 8.55
CA PHE A 216 9.51 15.28 8.00
C PHE A 216 9.44 13.90 7.33
N PHE A 217 10.48 13.52 6.58
CA PHE A 217 10.58 12.19 5.97
C PHE A 217 10.57 11.09 7.03
N ILE A 218 11.38 11.24 8.07
CA ILE A 218 11.49 10.25 9.15
C ILE A 218 10.15 10.09 9.86
N ASP A 219 9.47 11.20 10.15
CA ASP A 219 8.20 11.20 10.89
C ASP A 219 7.02 10.68 10.06
N HIS A 220 7.03 10.88 8.74
CA HIS A 220 5.85 10.66 7.90
C HIS A 220 5.97 9.52 6.88
N LEU A 221 7.15 8.96 6.61
CA LEU A 221 7.31 7.91 5.58
C LEU A 221 6.42 6.69 5.83
N GLN A 222 6.27 6.25 7.08
CA GLN A 222 5.41 5.11 7.42
C GLN A 222 3.95 5.40 7.02
N THR A 223 3.44 6.57 7.39
CA THR A 223 2.07 6.99 7.11
C THR A 223 1.85 7.22 5.62
N LEU A 224 2.83 7.78 4.90
CA LEU A 224 2.81 7.91 3.44
C LEU A 224 2.68 6.53 2.78
N LEU A 225 3.53 5.58 3.17
CA LEU A 225 3.54 4.25 2.57
C LEU A 225 2.24 3.49 2.87
N ASN A 226 1.71 3.61 4.10
CA ASN A 226 0.41 3.03 4.47
C ASN A 226 -0.75 3.67 3.67
N HIS A 227 -0.73 4.99 3.51
CA HIS A 227 -1.72 5.72 2.72
C HIS A 227 -1.75 5.22 1.27
N TYR A 228 -0.59 5.13 0.62
CA TYR A 228 -0.53 4.67 -0.77
C TYR A 228 -0.83 3.16 -0.91
N TYR A 229 -0.53 2.34 0.10
CA TYR A 229 -1.02 0.97 0.15
C TYR A 229 -2.55 0.92 0.12
N PHE A 230 -3.20 1.67 1.03
CA PHE A 230 -4.65 1.75 1.11
C PHE A 230 -5.28 2.28 -0.17
N VAL A 231 -4.77 3.39 -0.71
CA VAL A 231 -5.25 3.96 -1.97
C VAL A 231 -5.14 2.92 -3.09
N TYR A 232 -4.00 2.26 -3.24
CA TYR A 232 -3.80 1.29 -4.32
C TYR A 232 -4.80 0.12 -4.25
N VAL A 233 -4.96 -0.53 -3.09
CA VAL A 233 -5.87 -1.68 -2.96
C VAL A 233 -7.34 -1.28 -3.04
N SER A 234 -7.71 -0.11 -2.51
CA SER A 234 -9.08 0.41 -2.62
C SER A 234 -9.43 0.75 -4.06
N GLN A 235 -8.51 1.38 -4.81
CA GLN A 235 -8.71 1.64 -6.24
C GLN A 235 -8.96 0.35 -7.02
N LEU A 236 -8.17 -0.71 -6.82
CA LEU A 236 -8.43 -1.99 -7.47
C LEU A 236 -9.82 -2.54 -7.14
N ALA A 237 -10.27 -2.41 -5.89
CA ALA A 237 -11.62 -2.82 -5.52
C ALA A 237 -12.71 -2.05 -6.29
N PHE A 238 -12.56 -0.75 -6.48
CA PHE A 238 -13.49 0.05 -7.29
C PHE A 238 -13.39 -0.28 -8.78
N LYS A 239 -12.19 -0.28 -9.36
CA LYS A 239 -11.98 -0.51 -10.80
C LYS A 239 -12.49 -1.87 -11.25
N PHE A 240 -12.23 -2.93 -10.49
CA PHE A 240 -12.69 -4.27 -10.85
C PHE A 240 -14.22 -4.37 -10.91
N ASN A 241 -14.93 -3.66 -10.02
CA ASN A 241 -16.39 -3.63 -10.01
C ASN A 241 -17.00 -2.83 -11.18
N LEU A 242 -16.21 -2.07 -11.93
CA LEU A 242 -16.65 -1.32 -13.12
C LEU A 242 -16.46 -2.10 -14.44
N PHE A 243 -15.89 -3.31 -14.39
CA PHE A 243 -15.58 -4.11 -15.57
C PHE A 243 -14.79 -3.31 -16.62
N ASN A 244 -15.19 -3.36 -17.88
CA ASN A 244 -14.56 -2.66 -19.01
C ASN A 244 -14.82 -1.15 -19.00
N ASN A 245 -15.71 -0.64 -18.13
CA ASN A 245 -15.92 0.80 -17.97
C ASN A 245 -14.92 1.44 -16.99
N ALA A 246 -13.97 0.66 -16.46
CA ALA A 246 -12.98 1.14 -15.52
C ALA A 246 -11.91 1.99 -16.21
N ASP A 247 -11.75 3.23 -15.76
CA ASP A 247 -10.63 4.09 -16.15
C ASP A 247 -9.49 3.96 -15.12
N TYR A 248 -8.37 3.35 -15.50
CA TYR A 248 -7.20 3.16 -14.63
C TYR A 248 -6.27 4.40 -14.56
N SER A 249 -6.55 5.45 -15.35
CA SER A 249 -5.77 6.69 -15.35
C SER A 249 -6.17 7.65 -14.23
N VAL A 250 -7.38 7.53 -13.68
CA VAL A 250 -7.93 8.43 -12.66
C VAL A 250 -8.15 7.71 -11.33
N VAL A 251 -7.82 8.38 -10.22
CA VAL A 251 -8.12 7.91 -8.86
C VAL A 251 -9.58 8.26 -8.51
N ASN A 252 -10.34 7.29 -7.99
CA ASN A 252 -11.64 7.50 -7.37
C ASN A 252 -11.45 7.84 -5.89
N PRO A 253 -11.53 9.11 -5.46
CA PRO A 253 -11.30 9.46 -4.07
C PRO A 253 -12.43 8.98 -3.17
N LEU A 254 -12.07 8.58 -1.95
CA LEU A 254 -13.02 8.10 -0.96
C LEU A 254 -13.38 9.23 0.02
N TYR A 255 -14.61 9.20 0.53
CA TYR A 255 -15.05 10.20 1.51
C TYR A 255 -14.43 9.94 2.89
N TYR A 256 -13.66 10.92 3.37
CA TYR A 256 -13.11 10.96 4.72
C TYR A 256 -13.92 11.90 5.62
N THR A 257 -13.77 11.68 6.93
CA THR A 257 -14.20 12.59 8.00
C THR A 257 -12.99 13.05 8.81
N LEU A 258 -13.11 14.16 9.54
CA LEU A 258 -12.06 14.65 10.43
C LEU A 258 -12.27 14.14 11.86
N GLU A 259 -11.19 14.01 12.61
CA GLU A 259 -11.23 13.52 13.98
C GLU A 259 -12.09 14.40 14.90
N TRP A 260 -11.97 15.72 14.76
CA TRP A 260 -12.60 16.75 15.61
C TRP A 260 -13.96 17.25 15.12
N GLU A 261 -14.41 16.89 13.92
CA GLU A 261 -15.65 17.44 13.38
C GLU A 261 -16.91 16.74 13.92
N SER A 262 -18.03 17.47 13.91
CA SER A 262 -19.34 16.92 14.29
C SER A 262 -19.98 16.12 13.14
N LEU A 263 -20.38 14.87 13.42
CA LEU A 263 -20.85 13.91 12.42
C LEU A 263 -22.34 13.56 12.59
N ASN A 264 -23.01 13.30 11.47
CA ASN A 264 -24.38 12.79 11.41
C ASN A 264 -24.58 11.82 10.24
N LYS A 265 -25.69 11.06 10.23
CA LYS A 265 -25.96 10.02 9.22
C LYS A 265 -26.12 10.54 7.78
N ARG A 266 -26.31 11.84 7.57
CA ARG A 266 -26.52 12.43 6.23
C ARG A 266 -25.22 12.78 5.52
N ARG A 267 -24.07 12.75 6.21
CA ARG A 267 -22.76 13.03 5.63
C ARG A 267 -22.43 12.03 4.52
N LYS A 268 -21.76 12.50 3.46
CA LYS A 268 -21.41 11.64 2.31
C LYS A 268 -20.50 10.47 2.71
N ALA A 269 -19.68 10.66 3.73
CA ALA A 269 -18.84 9.59 4.31
C ALA A 269 -19.63 8.36 4.82
N PHE A 270 -20.95 8.44 5.00
CA PHE A 270 -21.79 7.30 5.41
C PHE A 270 -22.77 6.81 4.34
N SER A 271 -23.17 7.68 3.40
CA SER A 271 -24.24 7.41 2.45
C SER A 271 -23.77 7.25 1.01
N ASP A 272 -22.62 7.81 0.66
CA ASP A 272 -22.12 7.82 -0.71
C ASP A 272 -21.50 6.47 -1.09
N PRO A 273 -21.64 6.01 -2.35
CA PRO A 273 -20.96 4.80 -2.83
C PRO A 273 -19.43 4.83 -2.71
N LEU A 274 -18.80 6.01 -2.61
CA LEU A 274 -17.37 6.21 -2.36
C LEU A 274 -17.02 6.33 -0.86
N SER A 275 -17.94 6.00 0.04
CA SER A 275 -17.67 5.85 1.47
C SER A 275 -16.88 4.58 1.78
N PHE A 276 -16.38 4.47 3.02
CA PHE A 276 -15.80 3.22 3.52
C PHE A 276 -16.78 2.03 3.44
N LYS A 277 -18.05 2.26 3.73
CA LYS A 277 -19.09 1.24 3.57
C LYS A 277 -19.17 0.78 2.12
N GLY A 278 -19.16 1.71 1.18
CA GLY A 278 -19.14 1.39 -0.25
C GLY A 278 -17.89 0.62 -0.68
N LEU A 279 -16.73 0.91 -0.12
CA LEU A 279 -15.52 0.10 -0.33
C LEU A 279 -15.73 -1.33 0.19
N ARG A 280 -16.19 -1.48 1.44
CA ARG A 280 -16.48 -2.79 2.06
C ARG A 280 -17.43 -3.63 1.21
N ASP A 281 -18.53 -3.03 0.75
CA ASP A 281 -19.54 -3.72 -0.08
C ASP A 281 -18.93 -4.26 -1.39
N ARG A 282 -17.87 -3.62 -1.91
CA ARG A 282 -17.13 -4.02 -3.12
C ARG A 282 -15.95 -4.94 -2.85
N ALA A 283 -15.35 -4.86 -1.67
CA ALA A 283 -14.14 -5.59 -1.31
C ALA A 283 -14.34 -7.11 -1.41
N GLU A 284 -15.50 -7.62 -1.01
CA GLU A 284 -15.86 -9.04 -1.12
C GLU A 284 -15.94 -9.53 -2.57
N HIS A 285 -16.07 -8.63 -3.55
CA HIS A 285 -16.18 -8.95 -4.97
C HIS A 285 -14.83 -8.96 -5.70
N VAL A 286 -13.77 -8.44 -5.07
CA VAL A 286 -12.43 -8.41 -5.68
C VAL A 286 -11.94 -9.80 -6.02
N PHE A 287 -12.16 -10.78 -5.14
CA PHE A 287 -11.70 -12.14 -5.37
C PHE A 287 -12.32 -12.76 -6.64
N PRO A 288 -13.66 -12.82 -6.83
CA PRO A 288 -14.26 -13.25 -8.09
C PRO A 288 -13.79 -12.45 -9.32
N HIS A 289 -13.68 -11.12 -9.24
CA HIS A 289 -13.21 -10.31 -10.37
C HIS A 289 -11.77 -10.60 -10.76
N MET A 290 -10.88 -10.77 -9.78
CA MET A 290 -9.47 -11.09 -10.00
C MET A 290 -9.36 -12.43 -10.76
N TYR A 291 -10.11 -13.45 -10.35
CA TYR A 291 -10.12 -14.74 -11.04
C TYR A 291 -10.73 -14.66 -12.43
N THR A 292 -11.79 -13.86 -12.61
CA THR A 292 -12.41 -13.69 -13.93
C THR A 292 -11.42 -13.12 -14.93
N GLN A 293 -10.74 -12.03 -14.57
CA GLN A 293 -9.72 -11.38 -15.41
C GLN A 293 -8.51 -12.28 -15.61
N ALA A 294 -8.05 -12.97 -14.56
CA ALA A 294 -6.94 -13.93 -14.68
C ALA A 294 -7.29 -15.08 -15.64
N TYR A 295 -8.51 -15.63 -15.62
CA TYR A 295 -8.92 -16.66 -16.56
C TYR A 295 -8.95 -16.16 -18.00
N TYR A 296 -9.51 -14.97 -18.24
CA TYR A 296 -9.47 -14.39 -19.59
C TYR A 296 -8.07 -13.95 -20.03
N SER A 297 -7.15 -13.73 -19.08
CA SER A 297 -5.74 -13.46 -19.37
C SER A 297 -5.00 -14.69 -19.93
N HIS A 298 -5.56 -15.90 -19.86
CA HIS A 298 -5.05 -17.08 -20.56
C HIS A 298 -5.44 -17.09 -22.06
N ILE A 299 -5.62 -15.92 -22.66
CA ILE A 299 -5.76 -15.76 -24.11
C ILE A 299 -4.41 -16.05 -24.80
N MET A 300 -4.42 -16.77 -25.91
CA MET A 300 -3.23 -17.33 -26.55
C MET A 300 -2.22 -16.26 -27.01
N VAL A 301 -2.68 -15.05 -27.32
CA VAL A 301 -1.82 -13.90 -27.68
C VAL A 301 -1.02 -13.36 -26.49
N ASN A 302 -1.46 -13.60 -25.25
CA ASN A 302 -0.77 -13.16 -24.04
C ASN A 302 0.40 -14.09 -23.68
N LYS A 303 1.51 -13.97 -24.41
CA LYS A 303 2.71 -14.81 -24.19
C LYS A 303 3.43 -14.48 -22.89
N ASP A 304 3.36 -13.24 -22.44
CA ASP A 304 4.04 -12.76 -21.21
C ASP A 304 3.27 -13.10 -19.92
N LYS A 305 2.13 -13.80 -20.03
CA LYS A 305 1.26 -14.16 -18.91
C LYS A 305 0.87 -12.93 -18.07
N LYS A 306 0.72 -11.78 -18.72
CA LYS A 306 0.28 -10.53 -18.09
C LYS A 306 -1.12 -10.71 -17.52
N PHE A 307 -1.39 -10.17 -16.34
CA PHE A 307 -2.77 -9.96 -15.91
C PHE A 307 -3.38 -8.87 -16.78
N MET A 308 -4.32 -9.22 -17.65
CA MET A 308 -5.05 -8.27 -18.47
C MET A 308 -6.34 -7.88 -17.75
N THR A 309 -6.47 -6.58 -17.48
CA THR A 309 -7.69 -6.04 -16.89
C THR A 309 -8.86 -6.15 -17.86
N TYR A 310 -10.10 -6.01 -17.37
CA TYR A 310 -11.27 -5.96 -18.26
C TYR A 310 -11.15 -4.88 -19.35
N SER A 311 -10.62 -3.71 -19.03
CA SER A 311 -10.44 -2.62 -20.00
C SER A 311 -9.39 -2.99 -21.06
N GLU A 312 -8.25 -3.57 -20.67
CA GLU A 312 -7.22 -4.04 -21.62
C GLU A 312 -7.73 -5.18 -22.50
N LEU A 313 -8.51 -6.12 -21.95
CA LEU A 313 -9.14 -7.19 -22.72
C LEU A 313 -10.18 -6.63 -23.69
N ASP A 314 -10.97 -5.64 -23.27
CA ASP A 314 -11.97 -4.99 -24.11
C ASP A 314 -11.32 -4.24 -25.29
N GLU A 315 -10.27 -3.46 -25.02
CA GLU A 315 -9.46 -2.78 -26.05
C GLU A 315 -8.85 -3.79 -27.03
N LEU A 316 -8.24 -4.87 -26.51
CA LEU A 316 -7.63 -5.93 -27.30
C LEU A 316 -8.66 -6.58 -28.24
N LEU A 317 -9.85 -6.93 -27.73
CA LEU A 317 -10.89 -7.62 -28.50
C LEU A 317 -11.66 -6.69 -29.45
N ASN A 318 -11.75 -5.39 -29.13
CA ASN A 318 -12.30 -4.39 -30.04
C ASN A 318 -11.35 -4.04 -31.19
N SER A 319 -10.04 -4.21 -30.99
CA SER A 319 -9.02 -3.98 -32.02
C SER A 319 -8.82 -5.13 -33.02
N CYS A 320 -9.32 -6.33 -32.70
CA CYS A 320 -9.18 -7.52 -33.55
C CYS A 320 -10.30 -7.64 -34.61
N SER A 321 -10.12 -8.55 -35.57
CA SER A 321 -11.14 -8.81 -36.58
C SER A 321 -12.42 -9.42 -35.96
N GLU A 322 -13.56 -9.25 -36.63
CA GLU A 322 -14.82 -9.84 -36.16
C GLU A 322 -14.74 -11.37 -36.03
N GLU A 323 -14.01 -12.05 -36.93
CA GLU A 323 -13.80 -13.49 -36.89
C GLU A 323 -12.96 -13.92 -35.67
N GLU A 324 -11.91 -13.17 -35.33
CA GLU A 324 -11.09 -13.43 -34.14
C GLU A 324 -11.89 -13.19 -32.85
N ARG A 325 -12.67 -12.11 -32.79
CA ARG A 325 -13.56 -11.83 -31.66
C ARG A 325 -14.62 -12.93 -31.48
N LYS A 326 -15.21 -13.42 -32.57
CA LYS A 326 -16.14 -14.56 -32.54
C LYS A 326 -15.49 -15.84 -32.02
N LYS A 327 -14.22 -16.11 -32.38
CA LYS A 327 -13.46 -17.25 -31.83
C LYS A 327 -13.27 -17.11 -30.32
N PHE A 328 -12.88 -15.93 -29.82
CA PHE A 328 -12.78 -15.68 -28.38
C PHE A 328 -14.11 -15.92 -27.66
N ILE A 329 -15.21 -15.35 -28.17
CA ILE A 329 -16.54 -15.50 -27.56
C ILE A 329 -16.99 -16.96 -27.55
N HIS A 330 -16.69 -17.71 -28.61
CA HIS A 330 -16.96 -19.15 -28.67
C HIS A 330 -16.21 -19.91 -27.57
N ASP A 331 -14.90 -19.69 -27.43
CA ASP A 331 -14.08 -20.34 -26.41
C ASP A 331 -14.52 -19.90 -25.00
N ALA A 332 -14.86 -18.63 -24.80
CA ALA A 332 -15.38 -18.11 -23.54
C ALA A 332 -16.68 -18.82 -23.14
N ASN A 333 -17.61 -19.04 -24.09
CA ASN A 333 -18.83 -19.80 -23.83
C ASN A 333 -18.56 -21.27 -23.49
N ILE A 334 -17.57 -21.92 -24.13
CA ILE A 334 -17.13 -23.27 -23.76
C ILE A 334 -16.64 -23.27 -22.30
N TRP A 335 -15.82 -22.29 -21.91
CA TRP A 335 -15.30 -22.18 -20.55
C TRP A 335 -16.41 -21.91 -19.53
N ILE A 336 -17.28 -20.94 -19.80
CA ILE A 336 -18.44 -20.59 -18.96
C ILE A 336 -19.30 -21.84 -18.72
N LYS A 337 -19.61 -22.60 -19.78
CA LYS A 337 -20.37 -23.85 -19.68
C LYS A 337 -19.65 -24.89 -18.85
N TYR A 338 -18.37 -25.12 -19.11
CA TYR A 338 -17.58 -26.09 -18.35
C TYR A 338 -17.53 -25.75 -16.85
N TYR A 339 -17.32 -24.46 -16.52
CA TYR A 339 -17.33 -23.98 -15.14
C TYR A 339 -18.70 -24.18 -14.48
N ALA A 340 -19.76 -23.79 -15.19
CA ALA A 340 -21.14 -23.91 -14.73
C ALA A 340 -21.51 -25.38 -14.42
N ASP A 341 -21.19 -26.29 -15.34
CA ASP A 341 -21.40 -27.73 -15.18
C ASP A 341 -20.60 -28.28 -13.99
N THR A 342 -19.32 -27.87 -13.86
CA THR A 342 -18.45 -28.29 -12.74
C THR A 342 -18.94 -27.82 -11.37
N LYS A 343 -19.64 -26.68 -11.33
CA LYS A 343 -20.20 -26.10 -10.10
C LYS A 343 -21.70 -26.35 -9.92
N GLU A 344 -22.32 -27.08 -10.84
CA GLU A 344 -23.76 -27.37 -10.86
C GLU A 344 -24.62 -26.10 -10.83
N ILE A 345 -24.17 -25.04 -11.52
CA ILE A 345 -24.88 -23.75 -11.61
C ILE A 345 -25.57 -23.67 -12.98
N PRO A 346 -26.90 -23.48 -13.05
CA PRO A 346 -27.59 -23.41 -14.34
C PRO A 346 -27.23 -22.13 -15.12
N LEU A 347 -27.05 -22.29 -16.43
CA LEU A 347 -26.94 -21.18 -17.38
C LEU A 347 -28.30 -20.82 -17.96
N THR A 348 -28.56 -19.54 -18.16
CA THR A 348 -29.81 -19.04 -18.76
C THR A 348 -29.69 -18.76 -20.25
N HIS A 349 -28.49 -18.44 -20.74
CA HIS A 349 -28.17 -18.13 -22.13
C HIS A 349 -26.66 -18.29 -22.36
N ILE A 350 -26.21 -18.08 -23.59
CA ILE A 350 -24.80 -17.97 -23.98
C ILE A 350 -24.46 -16.49 -24.22
N ALA A 351 -23.21 -16.11 -24.00
CA ALA A 351 -22.75 -14.75 -24.27
C ALA A 351 -22.70 -14.47 -25.78
N GLU A 352 -23.25 -13.34 -26.20
CA GLU A 352 -23.20 -12.82 -27.58
C GLU A 352 -22.05 -11.84 -27.78
N THR A 353 -21.59 -11.20 -26.69
CA THR A 353 -20.46 -10.25 -26.69
C THR A 353 -19.39 -10.65 -25.68
N HIS A 354 -18.16 -10.14 -25.83
CA HIS A 354 -17.10 -10.39 -24.84
C HIS A 354 -17.40 -9.69 -23.50
N SER A 355 -18.02 -8.52 -23.49
CA SER A 355 -18.44 -7.83 -22.26
C SER A 355 -19.51 -8.63 -21.49
N GLU A 356 -20.43 -9.26 -22.20
CA GLU A 356 -21.41 -10.19 -21.61
C GLU A 356 -20.71 -11.44 -21.06
N ALA A 357 -19.76 -12.01 -21.79
CA ALA A 357 -18.96 -13.14 -21.30
C ALA A 357 -18.19 -12.81 -20.02
N PHE A 358 -17.63 -11.59 -19.91
CA PHE A 358 -16.98 -11.12 -18.69
C PHE A 358 -17.94 -11.12 -17.49
N THR A 359 -19.14 -10.58 -17.69
CA THR A 359 -20.17 -10.48 -16.67
C THR A 359 -20.69 -11.86 -16.27
N MET A 360 -20.99 -12.72 -17.24
CA MET A 360 -21.48 -14.08 -17.00
C MET A 360 -20.49 -14.91 -16.19
N LEU A 361 -19.20 -14.93 -16.58
CA LEU A 361 -18.20 -15.69 -15.85
C LEU A 361 -18.01 -15.15 -14.42
N TYR A 362 -18.00 -13.83 -14.24
CA TYR A 362 -17.96 -13.22 -12.91
C TYR A 362 -19.13 -13.69 -12.03
N GLN A 363 -20.36 -13.67 -12.56
CA GLN A 363 -21.54 -14.10 -11.79
C GLN A 363 -21.46 -15.58 -11.41
N LEU A 364 -20.95 -16.44 -12.30
CA LEU A 364 -20.70 -17.84 -12.01
C LEU A 364 -19.63 -18.03 -10.94
N LEU A 365 -18.51 -17.30 -11.03
CA LEU A 365 -17.45 -17.35 -10.03
C LEU A 365 -17.95 -16.88 -8.67
N LYS A 366 -18.66 -15.76 -8.63
CA LYS A 366 -19.28 -15.22 -7.41
C LYS A 366 -20.22 -16.23 -6.73
N LYS A 367 -20.99 -16.99 -7.50
CA LYS A 367 -21.89 -18.05 -6.99
C LYS A 367 -21.15 -19.34 -6.60
N GLY A 368 -20.14 -19.73 -7.39
CA GLY A 368 -19.42 -21.01 -7.23
C GLY A 368 -18.23 -20.98 -6.27
N MET A 369 -17.79 -19.79 -5.85
CA MET A 369 -16.76 -19.59 -4.84
C MET A 369 -17.34 -19.52 -3.43
N SER A 370 -16.55 -19.93 -2.44
CA SER A 370 -16.95 -19.84 -1.04
C SER A 370 -17.16 -18.38 -0.61
N SER A 371 -18.35 -18.08 -0.08
CA SER A 371 -18.67 -16.76 0.46
C SER A 371 -17.71 -16.34 1.59
N GLU A 372 -17.26 -17.29 2.42
CA GLU A 372 -16.29 -17.04 3.48
C GLU A 372 -14.90 -16.70 2.92
N VAL A 373 -14.47 -17.34 1.83
CA VAL A 373 -13.21 -17.00 1.14
C VAL A 373 -13.28 -15.59 0.58
N CYS A 374 -14.38 -15.24 -0.10
CA CYS A 374 -14.60 -13.89 -0.65
C CYS A 374 -14.61 -12.81 0.46
N LYS A 375 -15.30 -13.08 1.57
CA LYS A 375 -15.34 -12.18 2.74
C LYS A 375 -13.96 -12.00 3.37
N ASN A 376 -13.23 -13.10 3.57
CA ASN A 376 -11.89 -13.04 4.13
C ASN A 376 -10.92 -12.27 3.21
N TYR A 377 -11.06 -12.43 1.89
CA TYR A 377 -10.30 -11.62 0.95
C TYR A 377 -10.66 -10.13 1.04
N GLY A 378 -11.95 -9.80 1.15
CA GLY A 378 -12.41 -8.43 1.37
C GLY A 378 -11.87 -7.81 2.66
N ARG A 379 -11.79 -8.57 3.76
CA ARG A 379 -11.21 -8.13 5.03
C ARG A 379 -9.75 -7.71 4.90
N LEU A 380 -8.96 -8.32 4.01
CA LEU A 380 -7.56 -7.93 3.78
C LEU A 380 -7.45 -6.57 3.08
N ILE A 381 -8.43 -6.22 2.23
CA ILE A 381 -8.53 -4.89 1.62
C ILE A 381 -8.95 -3.85 2.66
N GLU A 382 -9.93 -4.18 3.50
CA GLU A 382 -10.35 -3.31 4.60
C GLU A 382 -9.22 -3.06 5.60
N ASP A 383 -8.40 -4.08 5.86
CA ASP A 383 -7.30 -4.00 6.82
C ASP A 383 -6.20 -3.01 6.41
N ALA A 384 -6.08 -2.70 5.11
CA ALA A 384 -5.18 -1.65 4.66
C ALA A 384 -5.52 -0.26 5.22
N ALA A 385 -6.76 -0.05 5.68
CA ALA A 385 -7.17 1.19 6.36
C ALA A 385 -7.13 1.09 7.89
N SER A 386 -6.97 -0.11 8.46
CA SER A 386 -6.95 -0.33 9.91
C SER A 386 -5.81 0.42 10.59
N GLY A 387 -6.03 0.82 11.84
CA GLY A 387 -5.04 1.56 12.64
C GLY A 387 -5.07 3.05 12.35
N GLU A 388 -4.72 3.46 11.13
CA GLU A 388 -4.52 4.88 10.80
C GLU A 388 -5.71 5.59 10.20
N PHE A 389 -6.46 4.92 9.31
CA PHE A 389 -7.48 5.61 8.52
C PHE A 389 -8.90 5.24 8.93
N LEU A 390 -9.10 4.23 9.78
CA LEU A 390 -10.42 3.80 10.22
C LEU A 390 -10.74 4.20 11.65
N LYS A 391 -11.92 4.82 11.82
CA LYS A 391 -12.46 5.16 13.13
C LYS A 391 -13.88 4.64 13.29
N PHE A 392 -14.15 3.98 14.41
CA PHE A 392 -15.50 3.60 14.80
C PHE A 392 -16.24 4.80 15.40
N ARG A 393 -17.42 5.13 14.88
CA ARG A 393 -18.26 6.27 15.27
C ARG A 393 -19.61 5.82 15.84
N GLY A 394 -19.58 4.81 16.72
CA GLY A 394 -20.77 4.32 17.42
C GLY A 394 -21.84 3.80 16.46
N SER A 395 -23.06 4.32 16.55
CA SER A 395 -24.19 3.92 15.69
C SER A 395 -24.01 4.27 14.19
N LEU A 396 -23.01 5.09 13.85
CA LEU A 396 -22.65 5.40 12.46
C LEU A 396 -21.75 4.32 11.83
N GLY A 397 -21.17 3.43 12.64
CA GLY A 397 -20.24 2.40 12.19
C GLY A 397 -18.83 2.92 11.94
N TYR A 398 -18.06 2.19 11.14
CA TYR A 398 -16.71 2.58 10.75
C TYR A 398 -16.73 3.59 9.59
N THR A 399 -15.87 4.60 9.67
CA THR A 399 -15.64 5.58 8.62
C THR A 399 -14.15 5.80 8.42
N LEU A 400 -13.80 6.29 7.23
CA LEU A 400 -12.48 6.84 6.99
C LEU A 400 -12.32 8.16 7.77
N ASN A 401 -11.16 8.32 8.38
CA ASN A 401 -10.85 9.36 9.34
C ASN A 401 -9.49 10.01 9.02
N ILE A 402 -9.42 11.32 9.18
CA ILE A 402 -8.20 12.12 9.13
C ILE A 402 -7.98 12.71 10.51
N ASN A 403 -6.82 12.41 11.11
CA ASN A 403 -6.32 13.12 12.29
C ASN A 403 -5.50 14.35 11.85
N GLN A 404 -5.07 15.18 12.82
CA GLN A 404 -4.39 16.43 12.51
C GLN A 404 -3.04 16.19 11.80
N ASP A 405 -2.24 15.22 12.28
CA ASP A 405 -0.93 14.92 11.71
C ASP A 405 -1.02 14.44 10.26
N PHE A 406 -1.98 13.56 9.95
CA PHE A 406 -2.22 13.11 8.59
C PHE A 406 -2.75 14.22 7.69
N LEU A 407 -3.60 15.12 8.22
CA LEU A 407 -4.06 16.29 7.46
C LEU A 407 -2.89 17.21 7.10
N LEU A 408 -2.00 17.50 8.05
CA LEU A 408 -0.81 18.31 7.82
C LEU A 408 0.12 17.63 6.81
N MET A 409 0.32 16.32 6.93
CA MET A 409 1.11 15.55 5.98
C MET A 409 0.56 15.65 4.56
N ILE A 410 -0.73 15.36 4.36
CA ILE A 410 -1.35 15.43 3.03
C ILE A 410 -1.41 16.87 2.50
N THR A 411 -1.57 17.87 3.37
CA THR A 411 -1.50 19.29 3.00
C THR A 411 -0.11 19.66 2.50
N ALA A 412 0.94 19.25 3.20
CA ALA A 412 2.33 19.45 2.80
C ALA A 412 2.61 18.85 1.41
N LEU A 413 2.15 17.61 1.16
CA LEU A 413 2.27 16.95 -0.15
C LEU A 413 1.48 17.66 -1.26
N ALA A 414 0.28 18.15 -0.94
CA ALA A 414 -0.59 18.82 -1.89
C ALA A 414 -0.04 20.19 -2.30
N VAL A 415 0.46 20.98 -1.34
CA VAL A 415 1.01 22.31 -1.58
C VAL A 415 2.40 22.22 -2.24
N GLY A 416 3.29 21.37 -1.73
CA GLY A 416 4.66 21.31 -2.18
C GLY A 416 5.45 22.57 -1.81
N GLU A 417 6.33 23.02 -2.72
CA GLU A 417 7.27 24.12 -2.48
C GLU A 417 6.67 25.51 -2.74
N GLU A 418 5.56 25.60 -3.48
CA GLU A 418 4.90 26.86 -3.82
C GLU A 418 3.47 26.91 -3.29
N ARG A 419 3.01 28.09 -2.88
CA ARG A 419 1.62 28.27 -2.44
C ARG A 419 0.63 27.93 -3.56
N ILE A 420 -0.51 27.36 -3.18
CA ILE A 420 -1.59 27.01 -4.12
C ILE A 420 -2.91 27.69 -3.70
N LEU A 421 -3.86 27.77 -4.63
CA LEU A 421 -5.22 28.21 -4.29
C LEU A 421 -5.89 27.17 -3.37
N LEU A 422 -6.70 27.62 -2.42
CA LEU A 422 -7.44 26.70 -1.54
C LEU A 422 -8.29 25.68 -2.31
N LYS A 423 -8.88 26.08 -3.44
CA LYS A 423 -9.61 25.14 -4.32
C LYS A 423 -8.70 24.04 -4.87
N GLN A 424 -7.47 24.39 -5.27
CA GLN A 424 -6.49 23.43 -5.78
C GLN A 424 -6.05 22.45 -4.69
N LEU A 425 -6.01 22.87 -3.41
CA LEU A 425 -5.71 21.96 -2.30
C LEU A 425 -6.65 20.75 -2.28
N PHE A 426 -7.97 21.00 -2.40
CA PHE A 426 -8.95 19.90 -2.40
C PHE A 426 -8.91 19.07 -3.70
N GLU A 427 -8.52 19.67 -4.83
CA GLU A 427 -8.26 18.92 -6.07
C GLU A 427 -7.03 17.99 -5.91
N GLU A 428 -5.98 18.46 -5.24
CA GLU A 428 -4.78 17.68 -4.92
C GLU A 428 -5.06 16.58 -3.88
N PHE A 429 -5.97 16.79 -2.93
CA PHE A 429 -6.46 15.73 -2.03
C PHE A 429 -7.19 14.64 -2.82
N ASN A 430 -8.05 15.02 -3.77
CA ASN A 430 -8.78 14.07 -4.60
C ASN A 430 -7.83 13.20 -5.44
N LYS A 431 -6.74 13.78 -5.98
CA LYS A 431 -5.69 13.02 -6.69
C LYS A 431 -5.04 11.94 -5.80
N ARG A 432 -4.88 12.24 -4.51
CA ARG A 432 -4.37 11.33 -3.47
C ARG A 432 -5.45 10.42 -2.88
N GLY A 433 -6.63 10.36 -3.50
CA GLY A 433 -7.70 9.45 -3.08
C GLY A 433 -8.51 9.92 -1.87
N ILE A 434 -8.37 11.18 -1.46
CA ILE A 434 -9.09 11.76 -0.32
C ILE A 434 -10.09 12.79 -0.82
N THR A 435 -11.37 12.58 -0.55
CA THR A 435 -12.40 13.60 -0.77
C THR A 435 -13.13 13.95 0.51
N LEU A 436 -13.51 15.21 0.62
CA LEU A 436 -14.14 15.82 1.79
C LEU A 436 -15.44 16.47 1.35
N ASP A 437 -16.51 16.25 2.13
CA ASP A 437 -17.74 17.02 1.90
C ASP A 437 -17.59 18.46 2.39
N LEU A 438 -18.55 19.33 2.06
CA LEU A 438 -18.47 20.76 2.37
C LEU A 438 -18.28 21.06 3.86
N ASN A 439 -18.75 20.18 4.75
CA ASN A 439 -18.59 20.39 6.18
C ASN A 439 -17.15 20.10 6.59
N SER A 440 -16.58 18.95 6.17
CA SER A 440 -15.17 18.65 6.44
C SER A 440 -14.24 19.68 5.79
N GLN A 441 -14.56 20.18 4.59
CA GLN A 441 -13.76 21.23 3.95
C GLN A 441 -13.69 22.51 4.78
N LYS A 442 -14.79 22.92 5.41
CA LYS A 442 -14.81 24.09 6.31
C LYS A 442 -13.92 23.90 7.53
N GLU A 443 -13.98 22.71 8.14
CA GLU A 443 -13.17 22.37 9.31
C GLU A 443 -11.66 22.30 8.97
N VAL A 444 -11.30 21.84 7.75
CA VAL A 444 -9.92 21.92 7.26
C VAL A 444 -9.48 23.38 7.11
N VAL A 445 -10.32 24.23 6.52
CA VAL A 445 -10.01 25.67 6.36
C VAL A 445 -9.81 26.34 7.71
N GLU A 446 -10.69 26.07 8.68
CA GLU A 446 -10.57 26.62 10.03
C GLU A 446 -9.28 26.19 10.73
N LEU A 447 -8.92 24.90 10.65
CA LEU A 447 -7.66 24.42 11.22
C LEU A 447 -6.44 25.08 10.56
N LEU A 448 -6.40 25.16 9.23
CA LEU A 448 -5.27 25.75 8.51
C LEU A 448 -5.16 27.26 8.75
N ASP A 449 -6.28 27.99 8.90
CA ASP A 449 -6.28 29.41 9.29
C ASP A 449 -5.73 29.58 10.71
N ASN A 450 -6.16 28.73 11.66
CA ASN A 450 -5.68 28.72 13.05
C ASN A 450 -4.16 28.43 13.15
N LEU A 451 -3.64 27.59 12.25
CA LEU A 451 -2.20 27.31 12.14
C LEU A 451 -1.44 28.33 11.26
N ASN A 452 -2.11 29.39 10.80
CA ASN A 452 -1.55 30.47 9.99
C ASN A 452 -0.99 30.03 8.61
N PHE A 453 -1.53 28.94 8.07
CA PHE A 453 -1.19 28.43 6.73
C PHE A 453 -2.03 29.06 5.62
N ILE A 454 -3.09 29.82 5.94
CA ILE A 454 -3.92 30.51 4.95
C ILE A 454 -3.50 31.98 4.78
N GLU A 455 -3.36 32.43 3.54
CA GLU A 455 -3.22 33.85 3.16
C GLU A 455 -4.50 34.36 2.51
N LYS A 456 -5.03 35.48 3.00
CA LYS A 456 -6.19 36.18 2.43
C LYS A 456 -5.67 37.37 1.63
N LYS A 457 -5.87 37.39 0.29
CA LYS A 457 -5.34 38.45 -0.60
C LYS A 457 -6.31 39.58 -0.92
N SER A 458 -7.57 39.51 -0.48
CA SER A 458 -8.58 40.53 -0.80
C SER A 458 -9.27 41.02 0.46
N ASP A 459 -9.48 42.34 0.54
CA ASP A 459 -10.40 42.96 1.51
C ASP A 459 -11.84 42.43 1.37
N SER A 460 -12.17 41.77 0.24
CA SER A 460 -13.43 41.04 0.01
C SER A 460 -13.41 39.55 0.42
N GLY A 461 -12.24 38.97 0.72
CA GLY A 461 -12.08 37.55 1.11
C GLY A 461 -12.14 36.51 -0.04
N ASP A 462 -12.28 36.93 -1.31
CA ASP A 462 -12.63 36.01 -2.42
C ASP A 462 -11.52 35.04 -2.87
N ALA A 463 -10.24 35.32 -2.59
CA ALA A 463 -9.13 34.44 -2.96
C ALA A 463 -8.27 34.10 -1.75
N GLN A 464 -8.32 32.83 -1.36
CA GLN A 464 -7.53 32.24 -0.29
C GLN A 464 -6.44 31.32 -0.87
N TYR A 465 -5.22 31.47 -0.35
CA TYR A 465 -4.06 30.66 -0.71
C TYR A 465 -3.56 29.89 0.49
N VAL A 466 -2.99 28.71 0.25
CA VAL A 466 -2.38 27.86 1.28
C VAL A 466 -0.87 27.89 1.11
N LYS A 467 -0.14 28.27 2.15
CA LYS A 467 1.33 28.35 2.18
C LYS A 467 1.97 26.96 2.25
N PRO A 468 3.21 26.80 1.73
CA PRO A 468 4.02 25.62 1.98
C PRO A 468 4.17 25.31 3.48
N ILE A 469 4.21 24.02 3.81
CA ILE A 469 4.42 23.51 5.19
C ILE A 469 5.84 22.94 5.38
N LEU A 470 6.46 22.47 4.28
CA LEU A 470 7.77 21.79 4.27
C LEU A 470 8.97 22.75 4.33
#